data_AF-A0A5C4JB72-F1
#
_entry.id   AF-A0A5C4JB72-F1
#
_cell.length_a   1.000
_cell.length_b   1.000
_cell.length_c   1.000
_cell.angle_alpha   90.00
_cell.angle_beta   90.00
_cell.angle_gamma   90.00
#
_symmetry.space_group_name_H-M   'P 1'
#
loop_
_entity.id
_entity.type
_entity.pdbx_description
1 polymer ?
#
loop_
_entity_poly.entity_id
_entity_poly.type
_entity_poly.pdbx_seq_one_letter_code
_entity_poly.pdbx_strand_id
1 'polypeptide(L)'
;MVNGTTVYLRAKTDDFGRRKVAAHDLTTGRVVWTSAMSDSAEPVTGGFDGGRLIVSHPPIPARKRGHTAAPCTVLALDPRTGKSTELMRISESMTGIGAMIQSEARLYWVDGRFILLRHGPRPGDGPVLAAFGLPADKAARKQ
;
A
#
# COMPACT_ATOMS: atom_id res chain seq x y z
N MET A 1 10.90 -0.94 4.52
CA MET A 1 11.16 -2.33 4.08
C MET A 1 12.61 -2.44 3.62
N VAL A 2 13.32 -3.54 3.87
CA VAL A 2 14.72 -3.74 3.43
C VAL A 2 14.79 -4.96 2.52
N ASN A 3 15.58 -4.91 1.46
CA ASN A 3 15.92 -6.05 0.60
C ASN A 3 17.36 -5.90 0.10
N GLY A 4 18.23 -6.83 0.51
CA GLY A 4 19.66 -6.73 0.25
C GLY A 4 20.24 -5.42 0.81
N THR A 5 20.93 -4.67 -0.05
CA THR A 5 21.51 -3.37 0.29
C THR A 5 20.55 -2.19 0.07
N THR A 6 19.27 -2.44 -0.20
CA THR A 6 18.30 -1.36 -0.48
C THR A 6 17.25 -1.28 0.62
N VAL A 7 17.01 -0.06 1.11
CA VAL A 7 15.86 0.24 1.98
C VAL A 7 14.82 1.05 1.22
N TYR A 8 13.56 0.63 1.35
CA TYR A 8 12.40 1.28 0.77
C TYR A 8 11.63 1.97 1.88
N LEU A 9 11.53 3.30 1.77
CA LEU A 9 10.95 4.17 2.78
C LEU A 9 9.81 4.99 2.19
N ARG A 10 8.83 5.31 3.03
CA ARG A 10 7.88 6.37 2.73
C ARG A 10 8.61 7.71 2.89
N ALA A 11 8.77 8.44 1.79
CA ALA A 11 9.46 9.72 1.76
C ALA A 11 8.49 10.85 1.38
N LYS A 12 8.64 12.01 2.03
CA LYS A 12 7.99 13.25 1.62
C LYS A 12 8.73 13.78 0.39
N THR A 13 8.02 14.02 -0.71
CA THR A 13 8.63 14.42 -1.99
C THR A 13 8.55 15.90 -2.29
N ASP A 14 7.70 16.64 -1.57
CA ASP A 14 7.61 18.10 -1.66
C ASP A 14 7.01 18.69 -0.37
N ASP A 15 7.09 20.01 -0.25
CA ASP A 15 6.57 20.75 0.91
C ASP A 15 5.05 20.61 1.09
N PHE A 16 4.34 20.29 0.01
CA PHE A 16 2.90 20.02 -0.01
C PHE A 16 2.51 18.71 0.69
N GLY A 17 3.47 17.96 1.24
CA GLY A 17 3.21 16.78 2.04
C GLY A 17 2.89 15.54 1.20
N ARG A 18 3.21 15.55 -0.10
CA ARG A 18 3.03 14.39 -0.97
C ARG A 18 4.03 13.31 -0.57
N ARG A 19 3.55 12.06 -0.55
CA ARG A 19 4.32 10.92 -0.07
C ARG A 19 4.50 9.90 -1.19
N LYS A 20 5.74 9.46 -1.39
CA LYS A 20 6.09 8.39 -2.35
C LYS A 20 6.92 7.33 -1.64
N VAL A 21 7.14 6.20 -2.30
CA VAL A 21 8.16 5.26 -1.86
C VAL A 21 9.48 5.67 -2.50
N ALA A 22 10.52 5.81 -1.70
CA ALA A 22 11.89 6.02 -2.16
C ALA A 22 12.73 4.78 -1.86
N ALA A 23 13.54 4.36 -2.83
CA ALA A 23 14.58 3.36 -2.62
C ALA A 23 15.89 4.08 -2.30
N HIS A 24 16.52 3.68 -1.20
CA HIS A 24 17.84 4.17 -0.80
C HIS A 24 18.82 3.00 -0.78
N ASP A 25 19.99 3.24 -1.35
CA ASP A 25 21.13 2.35 -1.20
C ASP A 25 21.72 2.53 0.21
N LEU A 26 21.73 1.47 1.01
CA LEU A 26 22.24 1.46 2.38
C LEU A 26 23.76 1.62 2.44
N THR A 27 24.48 1.32 1.36
CA THR A 27 25.95 1.44 1.33
C THR A 27 26.39 2.89 1.14
N THR A 28 25.61 3.67 0.39
CA THR A 28 25.92 5.07 0.05
C THR A 28 25.00 6.08 0.75
N GLY A 29 23.89 5.63 1.32
CA GLY A 29 22.82 6.46 1.88
C GLY A 29 21.98 7.22 0.83
N ARG A 30 22.26 7.03 -0.47
CA ARG A 30 21.68 7.83 -1.54
C ARG A 30 20.35 7.26 -2.04
N VAL A 31 19.46 8.16 -2.46
CA VAL A 31 18.23 7.79 -3.18
C VAL A 31 18.60 7.24 -4.55
N VAL A 32 18.11 6.04 -4.86
CA VAL A 32 18.25 5.40 -6.17
C VAL A 32 17.08 5.80 -7.08
N TRP A 33 15.86 5.77 -6.54
CA TRP A 33 14.64 6.17 -7.25
C TRP A 33 13.52 6.57 -6.30
N THR A 34 12.51 7.25 -6.85
CA THR A 34 11.20 7.49 -6.20
C THR A 34 10.08 6.92 -7.06
N SER A 35 9.07 6.32 -6.42
CA SER A 35 8.00 5.59 -7.10
C SER A 35 7.14 6.50 -7.97
N ALA A 36 6.71 6.03 -9.14
CA ALA A 36 5.77 6.74 -10.02
C ALA A 36 4.30 6.57 -9.53
N MET A 37 4.03 6.99 -8.30
CA MET A 37 2.69 6.97 -7.70
C MET A 37 2.01 8.34 -7.81
N SER A 38 0.67 8.34 -7.73
CA SER A 38 -0.11 9.57 -7.63
C SER A 38 0.37 10.43 -6.48
N ASP A 39 0.42 11.73 -6.71
CA ASP A 39 0.82 12.77 -5.77
C ASP A 39 -0.09 12.85 -4.53
N SER A 40 -1.32 12.31 -4.62
CA SER A 40 -2.25 12.21 -3.51
C SER A 40 -2.12 10.92 -2.69
N ALA A 41 -1.27 9.98 -3.09
CA ALA A 41 -1.12 8.70 -2.42
C ALA A 41 -0.44 8.83 -1.05
N GLU A 42 -0.82 7.96 -0.12
CA GLU A 42 -0.15 7.76 1.16
C GLU A 42 0.42 6.34 1.25
N PRO A 43 1.52 6.03 0.56
CA PRO A 43 2.00 4.66 0.44
C PRO A 43 2.47 4.09 1.78
N VAL A 44 2.22 2.81 1.96
CA VAL A 44 2.67 1.99 3.07
C VAL A 44 3.18 0.66 2.48
N THR A 45 4.41 0.29 2.83
CA THR A 45 5.06 -0.92 2.31
C THR A 45 4.57 -2.16 3.07
N GLY A 46 4.05 -3.17 2.36
CA GLY A 46 3.46 -4.36 2.97
C GLY A 46 4.30 -5.64 2.87
N GLY A 47 5.26 -5.73 1.95
CA GLY A 47 6.06 -6.96 1.77
C GLY A 47 6.80 -7.04 0.46
N PHE A 48 7.44 -8.18 0.21
CA PHE A 48 7.96 -8.58 -1.09
C PHE A 48 7.21 -9.81 -1.58
N ASP A 49 6.89 -9.85 -2.87
CA ASP A 49 6.27 -11.01 -3.51
C ASP A 49 6.72 -11.12 -4.97
N GLY A 50 7.12 -12.31 -5.41
CA GLY A 50 7.62 -12.54 -6.77
C GLY A 50 8.74 -11.58 -7.20
N GLY A 51 9.60 -11.15 -6.26
CA GLY A 51 10.65 -10.17 -6.51
C GLY A 51 10.17 -8.71 -6.65
N ARG A 52 8.91 -8.41 -6.34
CA ARG A 52 8.32 -7.06 -6.37
C ARG A 52 8.04 -6.55 -4.98
N LEU A 53 8.20 -5.25 -4.77
CA LEU A 53 7.83 -4.59 -3.52
C LEU A 53 6.32 -4.32 -3.53
N ILE A 54 5.60 -4.86 -2.54
CA ILE A 54 4.17 -4.64 -2.41
C ILE A 54 3.93 -3.40 -1.55
N VAL A 55 3.12 -2.49 -2.09
CA VAL A 55 2.78 -1.20 -1.48
C VAL A 55 1.29 -1.00 -1.59
N SER A 56 0.66 -0.51 -0.54
CA SER A 56 -0.72 -0.07 -0.58
C SER A 56 -0.79 1.40 -0.22
N HIS A 57 -1.80 2.12 -0.70
CA HIS A 57 -2.18 3.39 -0.09
C HIS A 57 -3.64 3.33 0.38
N PRO A 58 -3.96 3.95 1.53
CA PRO A 58 -5.33 4.02 2.01
C PRO A 58 -6.24 4.75 1.01
N PRO A 59 -7.57 4.64 1.20
CA PRO A 59 -8.50 5.46 0.46
C PRO A 59 -8.16 6.94 0.67
N ILE A 60 -8.19 7.72 -0.40
CA ILE A 60 -7.91 9.16 -0.33
C ILE A 60 -9.26 9.86 -0.22
N PRO A 61 -9.57 10.52 0.91
CA PRO A 61 -10.86 11.17 1.10
C PRO A 61 -11.10 12.20 -0.01
N ALA A 62 -12.34 12.29 -0.49
CA ALA A 62 -12.74 13.35 -1.39
C ALA A 62 -12.58 14.70 -0.70
N ARG A 63 -11.57 15.47 -1.09
CA ARG A 63 -11.30 16.80 -0.50
C ARG A 63 -12.26 17.88 -0.97
N LYS A 64 -13.13 17.60 -1.96
CA LYS A 64 -14.08 18.53 -2.56
C LYS A 64 -15.45 17.89 -2.70
N ARG A 65 -16.51 18.68 -2.42
CA ARG A 65 -17.91 18.27 -2.57
C ARG A 65 -18.17 17.86 -4.04
N GLY A 66 -18.67 16.64 -4.25
CA GLY A 66 -18.94 16.10 -5.59
C GLY A 66 -17.84 15.24 -6.21
N HIS A 67 -16.68 15.09 -5.56
CA HIS A 67 -15.69 14.10 -5.96
C HIS A 67 -15.92 12.79 -5.19
N THR A 68 -15.77 11.66 -5.89
CA THR A 68 -15.73 10.33 -5.25
C THR A 68 -14.37 10.17 -4.58
N ALA A 69 -14.34 9.59 -3.39
CA ALA A 69 -13.08 9.27 -2.76
C ALA A 69 -12.36 8.19 -3.59
N ALA A 70 -11.02 8.18 -3.53
CA ALA A 70 -10.24 7.21 -4.27
C ALA A 70 -10.17 5.92 -3.46
N PRO A 71 -10.41 4.74 -4.07
CA PRO A 71 -10.35 3.47 -3.35
C PRO A 71 -8.95 3.22 -2.78
N CYS A 72 -8.88 2.33 -1.79
CA CYS A 72 -7.60 1.78 -1.38
C CYS A 72 -7.06 0.92 -2.54
N THR A 73 -5.79 1.09 -2.86
CA THR A 73 -5.15 0.38 -3.98
C THR A 73 -3.91 -0.33 -3.47
N VAL A 74 -3.74 -1.59 -3.87
CA VAL A 74 -2.51 -2.34 -3.68
C VAL A 74 -1.77 -2.39 -5.01
N LEU A 75 -0.48 -2.07 -4.96
CA LEU A 75 0.44 -1.95 -6.06
C LEU A 75 1.62 -2.88 -5.85
N ALA A 76 2.14 -3.44 -6.94
CA ALA A 76 3.47 -4.00 -7.00
C ALA A 76 4.41 -2.95 -7.61
N LEU A 77 5.52 -2.66 -6.95
CA LEU A 77 6.60 -1.83 -7.47
C LEU A 77 7.76 -2.71 -7.94
N ASP A 78 8.30 -2.41 -9.11
CA ASP A 78 9.60 -2.94 -9.54
C ASP A 78 10.69 -2.37 -8.61
N PRO A 79 11.44 -3.21 -7.88
CA PRO A 79 12.44 -2.76 -6.92
C PRO A 79 13.64 -2.03 -7.57
N ARG A 80 13.86 -2.19 -8.87
CA ARG A 80 14.95 -1.54 -9.63
C ARG A 80 14.54 -0.19 -10.17
N THR A 81 13.29 -0.04 -10.59
CA THR A 81 12.84 1.14 -11.36
C THR A 81 11.78 1.98 -10.64
N GLY A 82 11.14 1.46 -9.60
CA GLY A 82 10.02 2.12 -8.92
C GLY A 82 8.73 2.20 -9.75
N LYS A 83 8.69 1.55 -10.92
CA LYS A 83 7.48 1.45 -11.76
C LYS A 83 6.42 0.64 -11.03
N SER A 84 5.20 1.16 -11.03
CA SER A 84 4.05 0.56 -10.35
C SER A 84 3.19 -0.26 -11.31
N THR A 85 2.61 -1.34 -10.79
CA THR A 85 1.53 -2.11 -11.42
C THR A 85 0.43 -2.27 -10.39
N GLU A 86 -0.81 -1.93 -10.76
CA GLU A 86 -1.96 -2.15 -9.90
C GLU A 86 -2.27 -3.64 -9.78
N LEU A 87 -2.37 -4.13 -8.54
CA LEU A 87 -2.74 -5.52 -8.25
C LEU A 87 -4.22 -5.64 -7.87
N MET A 88 -4.71 -4.72 -7.05
CA MET A 88 -6.10 -4.74 -6.60
C MET A 88 -6.61 -3.35 -6.22
N ARG A 89 -7.92 -3.16 -6.35
CA ARG A 89 -8.66 -2.07 -5.72
C ARG A 89 -9.59 -2.63 -4.67
N ILE A 90 -9.51 -2.05 -3.48
CA ILE A 90 -10.33 -2.36 -2.32
C ILE A 90 -11.40 -1.28 -2.24
N SER A 91 -12.67 -1.69 -2.44
CA SER A 91 -13.82 -0.79 -2.43
C SER A 91 -13.96 -0.04 -1.11
N GLU A 92 -14.35 1.23 -1.19
CA GLU A 92 -14.64 2.09 -0.02
C GLU A 92 -15.87 1.64 0.77
N SER A 93 -16.76 0.86 0.14
CA SER A 93 -17.92 0.27 0.80
C SER A 93 -17.54 -0.71 1.91
N MET A 94 -16.27 -1.14 1.99
CA MET A 94 -15.76 -1.91 3.11
C MET A 94 -15.41 -0.97 4.27
N THR A 95 -16.42 -0.71 5.10
CA THR A 95 -16.35 0.14 6.28
C THR A 95 -15.14 -0.21 7.16
N GLY A 96 -14.36 0.81 7.56
CA GLY A 96 -13.30 0.67 8.56
C GLY A 96 -11.88 0.48 8.01
N ILE A 97 -11.69 0.14 6.73
CA ILE A 97 -10.35 -0.09 6.15
C ILE A 97 -9.48 1.16 6.16
N GLY A 98 -10.04 2.32 5.78
CA GLY A 98 -9.31 3.59 5.83
C GLY A 98 -8.87 3.94 7.25
N ALA A 99 -9.76 3.76 8.23
CA ALA A 99 -9.46 3.96 9.64
C ALA A 99 -8.41 2.96 10.16
N MET A 100 -8.45 1.70 9.72
CA MET A 100 -7.45 0.69 10.07
C MET A 100 -6.07 1.08 9.55
N ILE A 101 -5.93 1.41 8.26
CA ILE A 101 -4.64 1.81 7.68
C ILE A 101 -4.09 3.07 8.34
N GLN A 102 -4.96 4.03 8.70
CA GLN A 102 -4.56 5.27 9.39
C GLN A 102 -4.20 5.05 10.88
N SER A 103 -4.81 4.07 11.56
CA SER A 103 -4.58 3.75 12.98
C SER A 103 -3.44 2.74 13.18
N GLU A 104 -2.43 2.79 12.31
CA GLU A 104 -1.24 1.93 12.39
C GLU A 104 -1.55 0.44 12.26
N ALA A 105 -2.60 0.05 11.54
CA ALA A 105 -2.74 -1.34 11.14
C ALA A 105 -1.47 -1.78 10.41
N ARG A 106 -0.89 -2.88 10.87
CA ARG A 106 0.23 -3.51 10.18
C ARG A 106 -0.31 -4.12 8.89
N LEU A 107 0.35 -3.77 7.80
CA LEU A 107 0.00 -4.23 6.47
C LEU A 107 0.91 -5.38 6.10
N TYR A 108 0.32 -6.50 5.70
CA TYR A 108 1.07 -7.66 5.25
C TYR A 108 0.60 -8.05 3.86
N TRP A 109 1.53 -8.61 3.09
CA TRP A 109 1.22 -9.36 1.89
C TRP A 109 1.72 -10.79 2.06
N VAL A 110 0.81 -11.77 1.95
CA VAL A 110 1.11 -13.20 2.15
C VAL A 110 0.30 -14.00 1.14
N ASP A 111 0.97 -14.83 0.33
CA ASP A 111 0.35 -15.76 -0.63
C ASP A 111 -0.75 -15.13 -1.51
N GLY A 112 -0.45 -13.98 -2.12
CA GLY A 112 -1.41 -13.27 -2.98
C GLY A 112 -2.57 -12.60 -2.22
N ARG A 113 -2.49 -12.52 -0.89
CA ARG A 113 -3.48 -11.85 -0.04
C ARG A 113 -2.88 -10.63 0.63
N PHE A 114 -3.65 -9.54 0.59
CA PHE A 114 -3.41 -8.35 1.39
C PHE A 114 -4.10 -8.50 2.74
N ILE A 115 -3.34 -8.38 3.83
CA ILE A 115 -3.84 -8.55 5.19
C ILE A 115 -3.66 -7.23 5.95
N LEU A 116 -4.75 -6.77 6.55
CA LEU A 116 -4.80 -5.66 7.49
C LEU A 116 -4.92 -6.22 8.90
N LEU A 117 -3.93 -5.95 9.74
CA LEU A 117 -3.95 -6.32 11.16
C LEU A 117 -3.98 -5.06 12.02
N ARG A 118 -5.05 -4.87 12.79
CA ARG A 118 -5.14 -3.80 13.79
C ARG A 118 -5.15 -4.40 15.19
N HIS A 119 -4.28 -3.92 16.08
CA HIS A 119 -4.41 -4.19 17.50
C HIS A 119 -5.54 -3.34 18.07
N GLY A 120 -6.40 -3.94 18.91
CA GLY A 120 -7.46 -3.17 19.54
C GLY A 120 -6.92 -2.05 20.42
N PRO A 121 -7.71 -0.98 20.63
CA PRO A 121 -7.25 0.21 21.34
C PRO A 121 -6.93 -0.04 22.81
N ARG A 122 -7.42 -1.13 23.41
CA ARG A 122 -7.20 -1.45 24.84
C ARG A 122 -6.38 -2.73 25.02
N PRO A 123 -5.58 -2.82 26.11
CA PRO A 123 -5.00 -4.08 26.53
C PRO A 123 -6.11 -5.14 26.73
N GLY A 124 -5.99 -6.27 26.04
CA GLY A 124 -6.99 -7.35 26.07
C GLY A 124 -7.96 -7.34 24.89
N ASP A 125 -8.05 -6.25 24.12
CA ASP A 125 -8.76 -6.28 22.84
C ASP A 125 -7.97 -7.15 21.86
N GLY A 126 -8.56 -8.27 21.44
CA GLY A 126 -7.97 -9.17 20.46
C GLY A 126 -7.66 -8.46 19.13
N PRO A 127 -6.73 -9.00 18.32
CA PRO A 127 -6.43 -8.44 17.02
C PRO A 127 -7.66 -8.50 16.09
N VAL A 128 -7.89 -7.42 15.34
CA VAL A 128 -8.85 -7.39 14.24
C VAL A 128 -8.11 -7.60 12.93
N LEU A 129 -8.49 -8.64 12.18
CA LEU A 129 -7.88 -9.01 10.91
C LEU A 129 -8.89 -8.90 9.76
N ALA A 130 -8.48 -8.28 8.67
CA ALA A 130 -9.17 -8.35 7.39
C ALA A 130 -8.20 -8.83 6.31
N ALA A 131 -8.62 -9.77 5.47
CA ALA A 131 -7.80 -10.33 4.40
C ALA A 131 -8.52 -10.22 3.06
N PHE A 132 -7.78 -9.82 2.03
CA PHE A 132 -8.30 -9.60 0.68
C PHE A 132 -7.43 -10.36 -0.31
N GLY A 133 -8.04 -11.27 -1.08
CA GLY A 133 -7.35 -11.91 -2.19
C GLY A 133 -7.31 -11.00 -3.42
N LEU A 134 -6.35 -11.25 -4.31
CA LEU A 134 -6.47 -10.77 -5.69
C LEU A 134 -7.87 -11.09 -6.24
N PRO A 135 -8.46 -10.21 -7.06
CA PRO A 135 -9.68 -10.56 -7.77
C PRO A 135 -9.47 -11.92 -8.43
N ALA A 136 -10.35 -12.89 -8.16
CA ALA A 136 -10.37 -14.08 -8.99
C ALA A 136 -10.56 -13.57 -10.41
N ASP A 137 -9.59 -13.87 -11.29
CA ASP A 137 -9.75 -13.57 -12.71
C ASP A 137 -11.15 -14.02 -13.10
N LYS A 138 -11.85 -13.21 -13.90
CA LYS A 138 -13.07 -13.62 -14.59
C LYS A 138 -12.73 -14.74 -15.61
N ALA A 139 -12.18 -15.84 -15.17
CA ALA A 139 -12.34 -17.11 -15.82
C ALA A 139 -13.82 -17.49 -15.63
N ALA A 140 -14.52 -17.68 -16.76
CA ALA A 140 -15.95 -18.03 -16.89
C ALA A 140 -16.98 -16.89 -16.77
N ARG A 141 -17.02 -15.99 -17.76
CA ARG A 141 -18.29 -15.54 -18.36
C ARG A 141 -18.16 -15.43 -19.88
N LYS A 142 -17.98 -16.59 -20.51
CA LYS A 142 -18.44 -16.92 -21.86
C LYS A 142 -18.74 -18.42 -21.88
N GLN A 143 -19.97 -18.77 -21.56
CA GLN A 143 -20.70 -19.88 -22.17
C GLN A 143 -22.12 -19.38 -22.39
#